data_AF-A0A972ABD5-F1
#
_entry.id   AF-A0A972ABD5-F1
#
_cell.length_a   1.000
_cell.length_b   1.000
_cell.length_c   1.000
_cell.angle_alpha   90.00
_cell.angle_beta   90.00
_cell.angle_gamma   90.00
#
_symmetry.space_group_name_H-M   'P 1'
#
loop_
_entity.id
_entity.type
_entity.pdbx_description
1 polymer ?
#
loop_
_entity_poly.entity_id
_entity_poly.type
_entity_poly.pdbx_seq_one_letter_code
_entity_poly.pdbx_strand_id
1 'polypeptide(L)'
;MYERSLSYPEPIELNPITGFSDVKPGDWYYQDVMYLAEKGAISGFVDGTFRPDNTITRAEFVKIAVAAAQGGKLTRTYEGDHWARGAFIDAYENLGLDYDSSTWDEPITRYEMAELLINLTEKILGEGRNYTAGIEKHIADYAKVKIEAKYKYFVEQAYMKGLITGIDKQGTFAGDKTGTRAQAAVMVSRMLEIKNRAAVEAVEYEPAAGEILLTDEQRPLVPKEGDIVVKTDGTKVTLKVGPSGVLGEGQEVDYYSGIRFANGHMFTTNDLGTGSMGYMGQPYYLDKYGEGHFKNDWLEIQDYYFKEAQKIKNPEEGQLFGKWLMYDGGMWHWRGPVR
;
A
#
# COMPACT_ATOMS: atom_id res chain seq x y z
N MET A 1 32.36 -21.86 53.45
CA MET A 1 32.35 -21.07 52.20
C MET A 1 32.77 -22.01 51.08
N TYR A 2 31.85 -22.37 50.20
CA TYR A 2 32.15 -23.10 48.97
C TYR A 2 31.72 -22.20 47.82
N GLU A 3 32.67 -21.47 47.24
CA GLU A 3 32.46 -20.81 45.96
C GLU A 3 32.52 -21.87 44.87
N ARG A 4 31.38 -22.24 44.29
CA ARG A 4 31.35 -22.91 43.00
C ARG A 4 31.52 -21.83 41.94
N SER A 5 32.65 -21.84 41.24
CA SER A 5 32.83 -21.07 40.01
C SER A 5 31.83 -21.59 38.97
N LEU A 6 30.74 -20.86 38.77
CA LEU A 6 29.88 -21.04 37.62
C LEU A 6 30.64 -20.49 36.41
N SER A 7 31.25 -21.38 35.64
CA SER A 7 31.67 -21.10 34.27
C SER A 7 30.40 -20.88 33.45
N TYR A 8 30.01 -19.63 33.26
CA TYR A 8 29.03 -19.29 32.24
C TYR A 8 29.64 -19.68 30.88
N PRO A 9 28.91 -20.39 30.00
CA PRO A 9 29.38 -20.53 28.62
C PRO A 9 29.56 -19.12 28.05
N GLU A 10 30.68 -18.89 27.38
CA GLU A 10 30.90 -17.61 26.70
C GLU A 10 29.70 -17.31 25.78
N PRO A 11 29.29 -16.03 25.65
CA PRO A 11 28.26 -15.66 24.70
C PRO A 11 28.64 -16.23 23.34
N ILE A 12 27.71 -16.96 22.70
CA ILE A 12 27.91 -17.39 21.32
C ILE A 12 28.02 -16.12 20.49
N GLU A 13 29.23 -15.72 20.12
CA GLU A 13 29.44 -14.76 19.07
C GLU A 13 28.84 -15.36 17.80
N LEU A 14 27.66 -14.88 17.41
CA LEU A 14 27.10 -15.15 16.09
C LEU A 14 28.06 -14.51 15.09
N ASN A 15 29.04 -15.28 14.61
CA ASN A 15 29.75 -14.93 13.40
C ASN A 15 28.68 -14.63 12.34
N PRO A 16 28.65 -13.44 11.73
CA PRO A 16 27.83 -13.23 10.55
C PRO A 16 28.30 -14.26 9.53
N ILE A 17 27.50 -15.30 9.30
CA ILE A 17 27.80 -16.34 8.34
C ILE A 17 28.03 -15.62 7.01
N THR A 18 29.29 -15.58 6.56
CA THR A 18 29.67 -15.00 5.28
C THR A 18 29.34 -16.01 4.18
N GLY A 19 28.04 -16.13 3.88
CA GLY A 19 27.50 -16.95 2.80
C GLY A 19 26.86 -18.27 3.25
N PHE A 20 25.78 -18.65 2.58
CA PHE A 20 25.06 -19.90 2.84
C PHE A 20 25.65 -21.04 2.00
N SER A 21 25.73 -22.25 2.57
CA SER A 21 26.37 -23.40 1.90
C SER A 21 25.64 -23.87 0.62
N ASP A 22 24.36 -23.52 0.49
CA ASP A 22 23.45 -23.82 -0.61
C ASP A 22 23.11 -22.61 -1.49
N VAL A 23 23.88 -21.51 -1.38
CA VAL A 23 23.75 -20.32 -2.21
C VAL A 23 25.09 -20.04 -2.88
N LYS A 24 25.18 -20.32 -4.18
CA LYS A 24 26.44 -20.31 -4.93
C LYS A 24 26.50 -19.12 -5.89
N PRO A 25 27.70 -18.54 -6.12
CA PRO A 25 27.88 -17.55 -7.17
C PRO A 25 27.39 -18.10 -8.51
N GLY A 26 26.49 -17.35 -9.17
CA GLY A 26 25.84 -17.77 -10.42
C GLY A 26 24.40 -18.24 -10.25
N ASP A 27 23.95 -18.56 -9.02
CA ASP A 27 22.53 -18.75 -8.75
C ASP A 27 21.79 -17.44 -9.03
N TRP A 28 20.62 -17.52 -9.65
CA TRP A 28 19.85 -16.35 -10.07
C TRP A 28 19.42 -15.43 -8.90
N TYR A 29 19.36 -15.98 -7.68
CA TYR A 29 19.05 -15.26 -6.45
C TYR A 29 20.28 -14.89 -5.61
N TYR A 30 21.50 -15.26 -6.03
CA TYR A 30 22.71 -15.14 -5.21
C TYR A 30 22.92 -13.71 -4.71
N GLN A 31 22.86 -12.73 -5.62
CA GLN A 31 23.11 -11.33 -5.28
C GLN A 31 22.06 -10.78 -4.31
N ASP A 32 20.79 -11.11 -4.53
CA ASP A 32 19.67 -10.65 -3.69
C ASP A 32 19.75 -11.23 -2.28
N VAL A 33 20.05 -12.53 -2.17
CA VAL A 33 20.19 -13.22 -0.88
C VAL A 33 21.39 -12.67 -0.11
N MET A 34 22.53 -12.50 -0.77
CA MET A 34 23.73 -11.94 -0.12
C MET A 34 23.53 -10.49 0.29
N TYR A 35 22.85 -9.67 -0.54
CA TYR A 35 22.51 -8.29 -0.22
C TYR A 35 21.63 -8.20 1.03
N LEU A 36 20.55 -8.99 1.10
CA LEU A 36 19.66 -8.97 2.25
C LEU A 36 20.29 -9.57 3.51
N ALA A 37 21.22 -10.53 3.37
CA ALA A 37 22.01 -11.05 4.47
C ALA A 37 22.99 -9.99 5.02
N GLU A 38 23.67 -9.24 4.15
CA GLU A 38 24.53 -8.12 4.54
C GLU A 38 23.75 -7.03 5.29
N LYS A 39 22.52 -6.75 4.85
CA LYS A 39 21.60 -5.86 5.57
C LYS A 39 21.09 -6.46 6.89
N GLY A 40 21.23 -7.76 7.11
CA GLY A 40 20.70 -8.46 8.30
C GLY A 40 19.21 -8.81 8.23
N ALA A 41 18.54 -8.50 7.11
CA ALA A 41 17.12 -8.77 6.92
C ALA A 41 16.83 -10.28 6.81
N ILE A 42 17.75 -11.01 6.16
CA ILE A 42 17.71 -12.46 6.02
C ILE A 42 18.75 -13.12 6.90
N SER A 43 18.34 -14.23 7.52
CA SER A 43 19.22 -15.19 8.17
C SER A 43 18.97 -16.59 7.61
N GLY A 44 20.02 -17.41 7.64
CA GLY A 44 19.94 -18.83 7.31
C GLY A 44 19.49 -19.66 8.52
N PHE A 45 19.48 -20.97 8.32
CA PHE A 45 19.24 -21.95 9.36
C PHE A 45 20.53 -22.26 10.13
N VAL A 46 20.38 -22.88 11.30
CA VAL A 46 21.51 -23.24 12.20
C VAL A 46 22.54 -24.16 11.52
N ASP A 47 22.12 -24.93 10.52
CA ASP A 47 22.98 -25.79 9.71
C ASP A 47 23.79 -25.04 8.63
N GLY A 48 23.68 -23.70 8.57
CA GLY A 48 24.38 -22.86 7.59
C GLY A 48 23.75 -22.85 6.19
N THR A 49 22.50 -23.31 6.05
CA THR A 49 21.74 -23.27 4.79
C THR A 49 20.79 -22.07 4.71
N PHE A 50 20.45 -21.63 3.51
CA PHE A 50 19.37 -20.67 3.24
C PHE A 50 18.06 -21.36 2.86
N ARG A 51 18.14 -22.55 2.27
CA ARG A 51 17.03 -23.37 1.73
C ARG A 51 16.24 -22.61 0.65
N PRO A 52 16.88 -22.22 -0.46
CA PRO A 52 16.29 -21.34 -1.48
C PRO A 52 15.00 -21.88 -2.10
N ASP A 53 14.86 -23.20 -2.23
CA ASP A 53 13.73 -23.86 -2.87
C ASP A 53 12.58 -24.20 -1.91
N ASN A 54 12.76 -24.01 -0.60
CA ASN A 54 11.69 -24.24 0.36
C ASN A 54 10.56 -23.22 0.14
N THR A 55 9.33 -23.71 0.22
CA THR A 55 8.14 -22.85 0.33
C THR A 55 8.30 -21.94 1.54
N ILE A 56 8.15 -20.63 1.32
CA ILE A 56 8.27 -19.64 2.39
C ILE A 56 6.96 -19.49 3.16
N THR A 57 7.05 -19.41 4.49
CA THR A 57 5.89 -19.15 5.35
C THR A 57 5.57 -17.66 5.42
N ARG A 58 4.36 -17.35 5.89
CA ARG A 58 3.93 -15.97 6.14
C ARG A 58 4.80 -15.27 7.17
N ALA A 59 5.15 -15.96 8.26
CA ALA A 59 6.06 -15.46 9.27
C ALA A 59 7.45 -15.11 8.71
N GLU A 60 8.02 -15.99 7.88
CA GLU A 60 9.30 -15.74 7.22
C GLU A 60 9.25 -14.54 6.30
N PHE A 61 8.26 -14.48 5.41
CA PHE A 61 8.16 -13.38 4.46
C PHE A 61 7.92 -12.04 5.16
N VAL A 62 6.96 -11.98 6.09
CA VAL A 62 6.64 -10.76 6.84
C VAL A 62 7.84 -10.28 7.63
N LYS A 63 8.55 -11.18 8.34
CA LYS A 63 9.76 -10.81 9.07
C LYS A 63 10.83 -10.24 8.16
N ILE A 64 11.09 -10.88 7.02
CA ILE A 64 12.15 -10.45 6.09
C ILE A 64 11.81 -9.08 5.49
N ALA A 65 10.59 -8.91 4.97
CA ALA A 65 10.19 -7.68 4.30
C ALA A 65 10.10 -6.49 5.26
N VAL A 66 9.51 -6.67 6.44
CA VAL A 66 9.42 -5.61 7.46
C VAL A 66 10.80 -5.23 7.99
N ALA A 67 11.64 -6.21 8.34
CA ALA A 67 13.00 -5.92 8.81
C ALA A 67 13.82 -5.20 7.73
N ALA A 68 13.73 -5.63 6.47
CA ALA A 68 14.36 -4.97 5.33
C ALA A 68 13.96 -3.48 5.23
N ALA A 69 12.66 -3.19 5.25
CA ALA A 69 12.16 -1.82 5.18
C ALA A 69 12.58 -0.94 6.37
N GLN A 70 12.87 -1.54 7.53
CA GLN A 70 13.36 -0.86 8.74
C GLN A 70 14.88 -0.76 8.83
N GLY A 71 15.62 -1.00 7.73
CA GLY A 71 17.08 -0.90 7.72
C GLY A 71 17.80 -2.17 8.15
N GLY A 72 17.11 -3.31 8.14
CA GLY A 72 17.71 -4.64 8.22
C GLY A 72 17.41 -5.44 9.48
N LYS A 73 16.89 -4.83 10.54
CA LYS A 73 16.52 -5.52 11.78
C LYS A 73 15.18 -5.02 12.27
N LEU A 74 14.40 -5.93 12.87
CA LEU A 74 13.19 -5.53 13.57
C LEU A 74 13.55 -4.65 14.77
N THR A 75 12.80 -3.58 14.97
CA THR A 75 12.99 -2.68 16.12
C THR A 75 12.49 -3.28 17.44
N ARG A 76 11.63 -4.31 17.38
CA ARG A 76 11.02 -4.96 18.55
C ARG A 76 11.16 -6.49 18.48
N THR A 77 11.62 -7.09 19.57
CA THR A 77 11.64 -8.55 19.79
C THR A 77 10.86 -8.88 21.05
N TYR A 78 10.00 -9.91 20.99
CA TYR A 78 9.17 -10.33 22.13
C TYR A 78 9.62 -11.73 22.56
N GLU A 79 10.06 -11.89 23.81
CA GLU A 79 10.46 -13.19 24.36
C GLU A 79 9.22 -14.05 24.69
N GLY A 80 9.30 -15.35 24.42
CA GLY A 80 8.27 -16.34 24.78
C GLY A 80 7.09 -16.46 23.82
N ASP A 81 6.99 -15.59 22.82
CA ASP A 81 5.98 -15.64 21.76
C ASP A 81 6.56 -16.20 20.45
N HIS A 82 5.68 -16.43 19.46
CA HIS A 82 6.11 -16.77 18.10
C HIS A 82 7.14 -15.75 17.57
N TRP A 83 8.27 -16.23 17.07
CA TRP A 83 9.49 -15.45 16.76
C TRP A 83 9.27 -14.28 15.77
N ALA A 84 8.26 -14.37 14.91
CA ALA A 84 7.89 -13.30 13.96
C ALA A 84 6.94 -12.23 14.53
N ARG A 85 6.52 -12.33 15.80
CA ARG A 85 5.47 -11.47 16.40
C ARG A 85 5.74 -9.97 16.22
N GLY A 86 6.98 -9.54 16.42
CA GLY A 86 7.34 -8.13 16.26
C GLY A 86 7.06 -7.61 14.85
N ALA A 87 7.34 -8.42 13.82
CA ALA A 87 7.06 -8.05 12.44
C ALA A 87 5.56 -7.94 12.14
N PHE A 88 4.73 -8.82 12.72
CA PHE A 88 3.28 -8.74 12.56
C PHE A 88 2.67 -7.55 13.28
N ILE A 89 3.18 -7.19 14.47
CA ILE A 89 2.76 -5.96 15.16
C ILE A 89 3.10 -4.73 14.31
N ASP A 90 4.31 -4.68 13.76
CA ASP A 90 4.72 -3.57 12.89
C ASP A 90 3.90 -3.53 11.59
N ALA A 91 3.52 -4.68 11.02
CA ALA A 91 2.63 -4.75 9.87
C ALA A 91 1.22 -4.25 10.22
N TYR A 92 0.70 -4.59 11.40
CA TYR A 92 -0.60 -4.10 11.85
C TYR A 92 -0.57 -2.59 12.14
N GLU A 93 0.35 -2.12 12.98
CA GLU A 93 0.39 -0.73 13.44
C GLU A 93 0.72 0.26 12.32
N ASN A 94 1.70 -0.08 11.47
CA ASN A 94 2.16 0.85 10.44
C ASN A 94 1.46 0.67 9.09
N LEU A 95 0.97 -0.54 8.80
CA LEU A 95 0.39 -0.88 7.49
C LEU A 95 -1.10 -1.18 7.55
N GLY A 96 -1.68 -1.44 8.73
CA GLY A 96 -3.07 -1.87 8.88
C GLY A 96 -3.31 -3.31 8.44
N LEU A 97 -2.26 -4.14 8.33
CA LEU A 97 -2.36 -5.53 7.89
C LEU A 97 -2.51 -6.45 9.11
N ASP A 98 -3.71 -6.98 9.30
CA ASP A 98 -4.04 -7.91 10.37
C ASP A 98 -3.99 -9.36 9.85
N TYR A 99 -3.04 -10.14 10.36
CA TYR A 99 -2.86 -11.54 10.00
C TYR A 99 -3.25 -12.43 11.18
N ASP A 100 -4.15 -13.38 10.95
CA ASP A 100 -4.52 -14.38 11.96
C ASP A 100 -3.28 -15.15 12.41
N SER A 101 -2.96 -15.04 13.72
CA SER A 101 -1.82 -15.70 14.35
C SER A 101 -1.78 -17.21 14.18
N SER A 102 -2.93 -17.86 13.98
CA SER A 102 -3.00 -19.30 13.71
C SER A 102 -2.45 -19.69 12.33
N THR A 103 -2.24 -18.72 11.44
CA THR A 103 -1.78 -18.92 10.07
C THR A 103 -0.34 -18.48 9.84
N TRP A 104 0.36 -17.98 10.86
CA TRP A 104 1.69 -17.39 10.68
C TRP A 104 2.72 -18.37 10.09
N ASP A 105 2.67 -19.65 10.47
CA ASP A 105 3.56 -20.68 9.94
C ASP A 105 3.07 -21.33 8.63
N GLU A 106 1.88 -20.95 8.14
CA GLU A 106 1.37 -21.43 6.86
C GLU A 106 2.09 -20.76 5.68
N PRO A 107 2.15 -21.41 4.51
CA PRO A 107 2.65 -20.79 3.30
C PRO A 107 1.94 -19.48 2.96
N ILE A 108 2.72 -18.49 2.50
CA ILE A 108 2.17 -17.22 2.04
C ILE A 108 1.95 -17.21 0.53
N THR A 109 0.82 -16.66 0.12
CA THR A 109 0.46 -16.54 -1.30
C THR A 109 1.13 -15.34 -1.95
N ARG A 110 1.28 -15.39 -3.28
CA ARG A 110 1.83 -14.26 -4.05
C ARG A 110 0.93 -13.02 -3.99
N TYR A 111 -0.37 -13.18 -3.78
CA TYR A 111 -1.28 -12.06 -3.47
C TYR A 111 -0.89 -11.32 -2.18
N GLU A 112 -0.70 -12.06 -1.09
CA GLU A 112 -0.31 -11.49 0.21
C GLU A 112 1.10 -10.88 0.15
N MET A 113 2.02 -11.50 -0.61
CA MET A 113 3.34 -10.92 -0.85
C MET A 113 3.24 -9.55 -1.55
N ALA A 114 2.40 -9.44 -2.60
CA ALA A 114 2.19 -8.17 -3.31
C ALA A 114 1.60 -7.09 -2.40
N GLU A 115 0.58 -7.43 -1.59
CA GLU A 115 -0.03 -6.51 -0.63
C GLU A 115 0.97 -5.98 0.38
N LEU A 116 1.79 -6.87 0.99
CA LEU A 116 2.78 -6.44 1.96
C LEU A 116 3.85 -5.55 1.33
N LEU A 117 4.43 -5.97 0.20
CA LEU A 117 5.49 -5.21 -0.47
C LEU A 117 5.02 -3.82 -0.87
N ILE A 118 3.81 -3.70 -1.42
CA ILE A 118 3.28 -2.40 -1.83
C ILE A 118 3.00 -1.50 -0.65
N ASN A 119 2.37 -2.01 0.41
CA ASN A 119 2.17 -1.24 1.62
C ASN A 119 3.50 -0.77 2.23
N LEU A 120 4.55 -1.61 2.23
CA LEU A 120 5.89 -1.21 2.68
C LEU A 120 6.49 -0.12 1.80
N THR A 121 6.42 -0.26 0.46
CA THR A 121 6.93 0.78 -0.44
C THR A 121 6.24 2.12 -0.26
N GLU A 122 4.91 2.14 -0.15
CA GLU A 122 4.12 3.38 -0.06
C GLU A 122 4.20 4.02 1.33
N LYS A 123 4.05 3.22 2.40
CA LYS A 123 3.88 3.74 3.77
C LYS A 123 5.19 3.88 4.52
N ILE A 124 6.19 3.04 4.24
CA ILE A 124 7.47 3.05 4.97
C ILE A 124 8.57 3.67 4.12
N LEU A 125 8.71 3.23 2.86
CA LEU A 125 9.76 3.73 1.97
C LEU A 125 9.37 5.03 1.25
N GLY A 126 8.11 5.46 1.38
CA GLY A 126 7.62 6.74 0.88
C GLY A 126 7.52 6.83 -0.63
N GLU A 127 7.45 5.71 -1.35
CA GLU A 127 7.29 5.71 -2.79
C GLU A 127 5.87 6.11 -3.20
N GLY A 128 5.77 6.99 -4.19
CA GLY A 128 4.50 7.33 -4.83
C GLY A 128 3.88 6.14 -5.57
N ARG A 129 2.60 6.27 -5.91
CA ARG A 129 1.86 5.30 -6.73
C ARG A 129 2.24 5.49 -8.20
N ASN A 130 2.23 4.41 -8.97
CA ASN A 130 2.41 4.47 -10.42
C ASN A 130 1.08 4.41 -11.15
N TYR A 131 1.00 5.04 -12.31
CA TYR A 131 -0.09 4.82 -13.24
C TYR A 131 0.00 3.40 -13.81
N THR A 132 -1.08 2.62 -13.79
CA THR A 132 -1.05 1.18 -14.10
C THR A 132 -1.79 0.78 -15.36
N ALA A 133 -2.37 1.70 -16.13
CA ALA A 133 -3.10 1.28 -17.32
C ALA A 133 -2.17 0.63 -18.35
N GLY A 134 -2.64 -0.45 -18.98
CA GLY A 134 -1.84 -1.26 -19.89
C GLY A 134 -1.07 -2.39 -19.20
N ILE A 135 -0.93 -2.37 -17.87
CA ILE A 135 -0.20 -3.42 -17.13
C ILE A 135 -0.84 -4.80 -17.30
N GLU A 136 -2.14 -4.86 -17.61
CA GLU A 136 -2.86 -6.09 -17.90
C GLU A 136 -2.24 -6.93 -19.03
N LYS A 137 -1.50 -6.29 -19.94
CA LYS A 137 -0.82 -6.95 -21.06
C LYS A 137 0.44 -7.70 -20.61
N HIS A 138 0.97 -7.37 -19.44
CA HIS A 138 2.18 -7.97 -18.88
C HIS A 138 1.88 -9.08 -17.86
N ILE A 139 0.60 -9.33 -17.59
CA ILE A 139 0.14 -10.32 -16.62
C ILE A 139 -0.72 -11.36 -17.34
N ALA A 140 -0.17 -12.54 -17.61
CA ALA A 140 -0.84 -13.53 -18.46
C ALA A 140 -2.20 -13.99 -17.92
N ASP A 141 -2.33 -14.11 -16.60
CA ASP A 141 -3.54 -14.54 -15.90
C ASP A 141 -4.30 -13.38 -15.24
N TYR A 142 -4.19 -12.17 -15.80
CA TYR A 142 -4.81 -10.95 -15.25
C TYR A 142 -6.32 -11.05 -15.06
N ALA A 143 -7.01 -11.88 -15.84
CA ALA A 143 -8.43 -12.15 -15.63
C ALA A 143 -8.75 -12.68 -14.21
N LYS A 144 -7.85 -13.47 -13.61
CA LYS A 144 -7.98 -13.94 -12.22
C LYS A 144 -7.73 -12.82 -11.21
N VAL A 145 -6.77 -11.95 -11.52
CA VAL A 145 -6.45 -10.76 -10.71
C VAL A 145 -7.65 -9.82 -10.64
N LYS A 146 -8.39 -9.63 -11.75
CA LYS A 146 -9.62 -8.84 -11.77
C LYS A 146 -10.71 -9.38 -10.84
N ILE A 147 -10.80 -10.71 -10.68
CA ILE A 147 -11.81 -11.35 -9.83
C ILE A 147 -11.45 -11.14 -8.35
N GLU A 148 -10.17 -11.18 -8.01
CA GLU A 148 -9.65 -10.91 -6.67
C GLU A 148 -9.50 -9.40 -6.42
N ALA A 149 -10.61 -8.68 -6.44
CA ALA A 149 -10.66 -7.20 -6.46
C ALA A 149 -9.84 -6.54 -5.33
N LYS A 150 -9.75 -7.17 -4.14
CA LYS A 150 -8.94 -6.65 -3.02
C LYS A 150 -7.45 -6.60 -3.32
N TYR A 151 -6.95 -7.52 -4.15
CA TYR A 151 -5.53 -7.60 -4.48
C TYR A 151 -5.16 -6.95 -5.80
N LYS A 152 -6.14 -6.65 -6.67
CA LYS A 152 -5.92 -6.04 -7.99
C LYS A 152 -4.95 -4.85 -7.92
N TYR A 153 -5.21 -3.90 -7.03
CA TYR A 153 -4.37 -2.72 -6.82
C TYR A 153 -2.91 -3.09 -6.53
N PHE A 154 -2.69 -3.96 -5.54
CA PHE A 154 -1.36 -4.34 -5.11
C PHE A 154 -0.60 -5.10 -6.19
N VAL A 155 -1.28 -5.97 -6.94
CA VAL A 155 -0.66 -6.69 -8.05
C VAL A 155 -0.23 -5.72 -9.16
N GLU A 156 -1.09 -4.80 -9.56
CA GLU A 156 -0.78 -3.82 -10.60
C GLU A 156 0.39 -2.92 -10.23
N GLN A 157 0.41 -2.41 -8.99
CA GLN A 157 1.52 -1.60 -8.49
C GLN A 157 2.80 -2.43 -8.39
N ALA A 158 2.74 -3.70 -7.94
CA ALA A 158 3.93 -4.54 -7.78
C ALA A 158 4.57 -4.87 -9.13
N TYR A 159 3.76 -5.08 -10.17
CA TYR A 159 4.25 -5.21 -11.54
C TYR A 159 4.80 -3.88 -12.06
N MET A 160 4.05 -2.78 -11.95
CA MET A 160 4.48 -1.48 -12.48
C MET A 160 5.75 -0.94 -11.80
N LYS A 161 5.96 -1.25 -10.52
CA LYS A 161 7.20 -0.96 -9.79
C LYS A 161 8.31 -1.98 -10.06
N GLY A 162 8.08 -3.03 -10.84
CA GLY A 162 9.08 -4.06 -11.13
C GLY A 162 9.50 -4.89 -9.92
N LEU A 163 8.68 -4.94 -8.86
CA LEU A 163 8.94 -5.73 -7.64
C LEU A 163 8.68 -7.21 -7.89
N ILE A 164 7.55 -7.49 -8.55
CA ILE A 164 7.10 -8.83 -8.88
C ILE A 164 7.08 -8.98 -10.39
N THR A 165 7.55 -10.14 -10.85
CA THR A 165 7.41 -10.61 -12.23
C THR A 165 6.63 -11.92 -12.24
N GLY A 166 6.18 -12.34 -13.42
CA GLY A 166 5.57 -13.66 -13.59
C GLY A 166 6.53 -14.79 -13.22
N ILE A 167 5.95 -15.96 -12.93
CA ILE A 167 6.71 -17.18 -12.61
C ILE A 167 7.23 -17.91 -13.84
N ASP A 168 6.82 -17.46 -15.03
CA ASP A 168 7.20 -18.00 -16.32
C ASP A 168 7.47 -16.88 -17.33
N LYS A 169 7.89 -17.26 -18.54
CA LYS A 169 8.18 -16.31 -19.63
C LYS A 169 6.94 -15.60 -20.16
N GLN A 170 5.75 -16.12 -19.85
CA GLN A 170 4.49 -15.57 -20.29
C GLN A 170 4.01 -14.44 -19.37
N GLY A 171 4.58 -14.32 -18.17
CA GLY A 171 4.16 -13.32 -17.19
C GLY A 171 3.01 -13.82 -16.31
N THR A 172 2.85 -15.14 -16.13
CA THR A 172 1.83 -15.69 -15.23
C THR A 172 2.09 -15.24 -13.79
N PHE A 173 1.15 -14.51 -13.19
CA PHE A 173 1.26 -14.05 -11.83
C PHE A 173 1.03 -15.16 -10.81
N ALA A 174 0.06 -16.06 -11.02
CA ALA A 174 -0.25 -17.18 -10.13
C ALA A 174 -0.48 -16.76 -8.67
N GLY A 175 -1.37 -15.78 -8.45
CA GLY A 175 -1.57 -15.14 -7.14
C GLY A 175 -1.96 -16.06 -5.98
N ASP A 176 -2.69 -17.15 -6.27
CA ASP A 176 -3.13 -18.17 -5.30
C ASP A 176 -2.02 -19.17 -4.95
N LYS A 177 -0.90 -19.15 -5.67
CA LYS A 177 0.23 -20.02 -5.43
C LYS A 177 1.21 -19.39 -4.44
N THR A 178 1.97 -20.26 -3.80
CA THR A 178 3.00 -19.90 -2.84
C THR A 178 4.32 -19.62 -3.56
N GLY A 179 5.26 -18.99 -2.87
CA GLY A 179 6.60 -18.74 -3.38
C GLY A 179 7.68 -19.50 -2.62
N THR A 180 8.88 -19.53 -3.19
CA THR A 180 10.08 -20.05 -2.50
C THR A 180 10.80 -18.95 -1.72
N ARG A 181 11.68 -19.34 -0.79
CA ARG A 181 12.55 -18.41 -0.06
C ARG A 181 13.45 -17.60 -0.99
N ALA A 182 13.93 -18.18 -2.09
CA ALA A 182 14.68 -17.45 -3.12
C ALA A 182 13.83 -16.38 -3.82
N GLN A 183 12.61 -16.72 -4.23
CA GLN A 183 11.69 -15.75 -4.86
C GLN A 183 11.37 -14.58 -3.92
N ALA A 184 11.14 -14.88 -2.63
CA ALA A 184 10.94 -13.87 -1.61
C ALA A 184 12.14 -12.93 -1.46
N ALA A 185 13.36 -13.47 -1.41
CA ALA A 185 14.57 -12.65 -1.32
C ALA A 185 14.71 -11.70 -2.51
N VAL A 186 14.44 -12.17 -3.72
CA VAL A 186 14.47 -11.31 -4.92
C VAL A 186 13.41 -10.20 -4.86
N MET A 187 12.18 -10.52 -4.45
CA MET A 187 11.13 -9.50 -4.31
C MET A 187 11.48 -8.42 -3.29
N VAL A 188 12.03 -8.80 -2.14
CA VAL A 188 12.42 -7.86 -1.07
C VAL A 188 13.67 -7.05 -1.45
N SER A 189 14.62 -7.66 -2.17
CA SER A 189 15.78 -6.94 -2.72
C SER A 189 15.35 -5.85 -3.70
N ARG A 190 14.40 -6.15 -4.60
CA ARG A 190 13.78 -5.18 -5.54
C ARG A 190 13.02 -4.06 -4.85
N MET A 191 12.40 -4.36 -3.71
CA MET A 191 11.73 -3.36 -2.87
C MET A 191 12.74 -2.32 -2.38
N LEU A 192 13.91 -2.75 -1.88
CA LEU A 192 14.93 -1.86 -1.34
C LEU A 192 15.75 -1.13 -2.41
N GLU A 193 16.05 -1.78 -3.53
CA GLU A 193 16.98 -1.25 -4.54
C GLU A 193 16.30 -1.10 -5.89
N ILE A 194 16.06 0.15 -6.31
CA ILE A 194 15.41 0.44 -7.59
C ILE A 194 16.16 -0.20 -8.77
N LYS A 195 17.50 -0.19 -8.73
CA LYS A 195 18.35 -0.81 -9.77
C LYS A 195 18.16 -2.33 -9.92
N ASN A 196 17.62 -3.01 -8.90
CA ASN A 196 17.37 -4.45 -8.93
C ASN A 196 15.98 -4.77 -9.51
N ARG A 197 15.09 -3.77 -9.62
CA ARG A 197 13.72 -3.95 -10.13
C ARG A 197 13.74 -4.47 -11.55
N ALA A 198 12.78 -5.35 -11.84
CA ALA A 198 12.57 -5.81 -13.19
C ALA A 198 12.16 -4.60 -14.06
N ALA A 199 12.80 -4.47 -15.22
CA ALA A 199 12.36 -3.51 -16.22
C ALA A 199 10.95 -3.91 -16.65
N VAL A 200 10.00 -3.01 -16.42
CA VAL A 200 8.70 -3.06 -17.03
C VAL A 200 8.70 -1.94 -18.04
N GLU A 201 8.43 -2.27 -19.31
CA GLU A 201 8.11 -1.27 -20.31
C GLU A 201 6.80 -0.60 -19.87
N ALA A 202 6.94 0.39 -18.99
CA ALA A 202 5.84 1.27 -18.64
C ALA A 202 5.45 1.94 -19.94
N VAL A 203 4.19 1.81 -20.33
CA VAL A 203 3.64 2.74 -21.30
C VAL A 203 3.67 4.08 -20.59
N GLU A 204 4.62 4.95 -20.93
CA GLU A 204 4.59 6.33 -20.46
C GLU A 204 3.24 6.91 -20.86
N TYR A 205 2.40 7.10 -19.86
CA TYR A 205 1.10 7.66 -20.07
C TYR A 205 1.28 9.16 -20.14
N GLU A 206 1.37 9.65 -21.38
CA GLU A 206 1.24 11.06 -21.67
C GLU A 206 -0.24 11.44 -21.51
N PRO A 207 -0.62 12.16 -20.44
CA PRO A 207 -2.00 12.57 -20.27
C PRO A 207 -2.43 13.41 -21.47
N ALA A 208 -3.61 13.10 -22.02
CA ALA A 208 -4.20 13.98 -23.02
C ALA A 208 -4.44 15.36 -22.39
N ALA A 209 -4.48 16.42 -23.21
CA ALA A 209 -4.76 17.76 -22.72
C ALA A 209 -6.04 17.78 -21.85
N GLY A 210 -5.92 18.23 -20.60
CA GLY A 210 -7.01 18.26 -19.62
C GLY A 210 -7.12 17.03 -18.73
N GLU A 211 -6.34 15.97 -18.96
CA GLU A 211 -6.25 14.85 -18.03
C GLU A 211 -5.29 15.15 -16.88
N ILE A 212 -5.73 14.80 -15.67
CA ILE A 212 -4.97 14.99 -14.43
C ILE A 212 -4.74 13.62 -13.81
N LEU A 213 -3.47 13.23 -13.76
CA LEU A 213 -3.05 12.01 -13.08
C LEU A 213 -2.84 12.30 -11.59
N LEU A 214 -3.51 11.55 -10.71
CA LEU A 214 -3.27 11.67 -9.26
C LEU A 214 -1.87 11.19 -8.84
N THR A 215 -1.08 10.65 -9.75
CA THR A 215 0.32 10.27 -9.54
C THR A 215 1.30 11.32 -10.04
N ASP A 216 0.85 12.30 -10.82
CA ASP A 216 1.71 13.38 -11.31
C ASP A 216 1.98 14.37 -10.16
N GLU A 217 3.27 14.50 -9.80
CA GLU A 217 3.74 15.45 -8.79
C GLU A 217 3.64 16.91 -9.26
N GLN A 218 3.55 17.14 -10.57
CA GLN A 218 3.40 18.46 -11.19
C GLN A 218 1.94 18.77 -11.59
N ARG A 219 0.98 17.95 -11.15
CA ARG A 219 -0.44 18.17 -11.42
C ARG A 219 -0.89 19.56 -10.93
N PRO A 220 -1.87 20.20 -11.60
CA PRO A 220 -2.32 21.53 -11.18
C PRO A 220 -2.80 21.53 -9.73
N LEU A 221 -2.65 22.64 -9.01
CA LEU A 221 -3.12 22.72 -7.61
C LEU A 221 -4.56 23.25 -7.49
N VAL A 222 -5.14 23.70 -8.59
CA VAL A 222 -6.51 24.22 -8.66
C VAL A 222 -7.20 23.52 -9.83
N PRO A 223 -7.98 22.46 -9.58
CA PRO A 223 -8.76 21.81 -10.63
C PRO A 223 -9.90 22.72 -11.12
N LYS A 224 -10.36 22.51 -12.34
CA LYS A 224 -11.50 23.22 -12.93
C LYS A 224 -12.51 22.26 -13.55
N GLU A 225 -13.72 22.75 -13.76
CA GLU A 225 -14.75 22.01 -14.49
C GLU A 225 -14.26 21.64 -15.90
N GLY A 226 -14.51 20.39 -16.29
CA GLY A 226 -14.05 19.83 -17.56
C GLY A 226 -12.70 19.12 -17.50
N ASP A 227 -11.89 19.32 -16.45
CA ASP A 227 -10.68 18.52 -16.25
C ASP A 227 -11.06 17.04 -16.05
N ILE A 228 -10.21 16.13 -16.49
CA ILE A 228 -10.44 14.68 -16.44
C ILE A 228 -9.49 14.10 -15.41
N VAL A 229 -9.97 13.85 -14.20
CA VAL A 229 -9.17 13.18 -13.17
C VAL A 229 -9.09 11.69 -13.48
N VAL A 230 -7.86 11.19 -13.57
CA VAL A 230 -7.56 9.78 -13.75
C VAL A 230 -7.21 9.20 -12.39
N LYS A 231 -8.14 8.43 -11.82
CA LYS A 231 -7.97 7.74 -10.54
C LYS A 231 -6.85 6.70 -10.64
N THR A 232 -6.34 6.29 -9.48
CA THR A 232 -5.22 5.33 -9.37
C THR A 232 -5.55 3.93 -9.90
N ASP A 233 -6.83 3.57 -10.02
CA ASP A 233 -7.31 2.34 -10.64
C ASP A 233 -7.49 2.45 -12.16
N GLY A 234 -7.18 3.61 -12.74
CA GLY A 234 -7.34 3.93 -14.16
C GLY A 234 -8.71 4.54 -14.52
N THR A 235 -9.65 4.65 -13.59
CA THR A 235 -10.97 5.25 -13.83
C THR A 235 -10.84 6.73 -14.18
N LYS A 236 -11.46 7.16 -15.28
CA LYS A 236 -11.48 8.57 -15.72
C LYS A 236 -12.77 9.26 -15.28
N VAL A 237 -12.65 10.41 -14.63
CA VAL A 237 -13.78 11.22 -14.17
C VAL A 237 -13.63 12.65 -14.69
N THR A 238 -14.54 13.08 -15.56
CA THR A 238 -14.65 14.50 -15.92
C THR A 238 -15.27 15.28 -14.77
N LEU A 239 -14.52 16.22 -14.20
CA LEU A 239 -14.97 17.07 -13.12
C LEU A 239 -16.12 17.97 -13.57
N LYS A 240 -17.16 18.01 -12.74
CA LYS A 240 -18.36 18.82 -12.92
C LYS A 240 -18.70 19.53 -11.63
N VAL A 241 -19.34 20.68 -11.76
CA VAL A 241 -19.92 21.34 -10.59
C VAL A 241 -21.19 20.58 -10.20
N GLY A 242 -21.25 20.13 -8.95
CA GLY A 242 -22.43 19.47 -8.41
C GLY A 242 -23.52 20.47 -8.02
N PRO A 243 -24.66 19.95 -7.54
CA PRO A 243 -25.84 20.77 -7.31
C PRO A 243 -25.69 21.78 -6.16
N SER A 244 -24.74 21.60 -5.24
CA SER A 244 -24.40 22.61 -4.21
C SER A 244 -23.56 23.78 -4.76
N GLY A 245 -22.97 23.63 -5.95
CA GLY A 245 -22.00 24.59 -6.51
C GLY A 245 -20.55 24.17 -6.33
N VAL A 246 -20.29 23.05 -5.64
CA VAL A 246 -18.94 22.52 -5.41
C VAL A 246 -18.46 21.66 -6.59
N LEU A 247 -17.23 21.89 -7.05
CA LEU A 247 -16.59 21.09 -8.08
C LEU A 247 -16.26 19.69 -7.55
N GLY A 248 -16.62 18.64 -8.29
CA GLY A 248 -16.32 17.26 -7.87
C GLY A 248 -17.38 16.61 -6.97
N GLU A 249 -18.40 17.37 -6.55
CA GLU A 249 -19.47 16.88 -5.67
C GLU A 249 -20.21 15.67 -6.28
N GLY A 250 -20.29 14.60 -5.50
CA GLY A 250 -20.92 13.33 -5.83
C GLY A 250 -20.10 12.43 -6.75
N GLN A 251 -18.92 12.87 -7.20
CA GLN A 251 -18.11 12.18 -8.21
C GLN A 251 -17.08 11.18 -7.63
N GLU A 252 -17.00 11.06 -6.30
CA GLU A 252 -16.06 10.14 -5.62
C GLU A 252 -14.60 10.39 -6.01
N VAL A 253 -14.24 11.67 -6.14
CA VAL A 253 -12.89 12.10 -6.48
C VAL A 253 -12.24 12.74 -5.28
N ASP A 254 -11.02 12.31 -4.99
CA ASP A 254 -10.08 12.98 -4.09
C ASP A 254 -8.95 13.54 -4.94
N TYR A 255 -8.95 14.86 -5.13
CA TYR A 255 -7.97 15.53 -5.96
C TYR A 255 -6.65 15.78 -5.23
N TYR A 256 -6.72 16.07 -3.93
CA TYR A 256 -5.62 16.68 -3.19
C TYR A 256 -4.76 15.68 -2.42
N SER A 257 -5.30 14.56 -1.95
CA SER A 257 -4.50 13.60 -1.22
C SER A 257 -3.36 13.04 -2.09
N GLY A 258 -2.20 12.85 -1.47
CA GLY A 258 -1.01 12.34 -2.14
C GLY A 258 -0.21 13.39 -2.91
N ILE A 259 -0.62 14.67 -2.93
CA ILE A 259 0.24 15.75 -3.44
C ILE A 259 1.49 15.82 -2.55
N ARG A 260 2.67 15.65 -3.16
CA ARG A 260 3.95 15.82 -2.47
C ARG A 260 4.44 17.25 -2.68
N PHE A 261 4.59 18.00 -1.58
CA PHE A 261 5.15 19.34 -1.64
C PHE A 261 6.67 19.32 -1.67
N ALA A 262 7.28 20.46 -2.04
CA ALA A 262 8.73 20.62 -2.14
C ALA A 262 9.49 20.32 -0.84
N ASN A 263 8.84 20.42 0.31
CA ASN A 263 9.41 20.04 1.61
C ASN A 263 9.32 18.53 1.91
N GLY A 264 8.85 17.73 0.96
CA GLY A 264 8.64 16.29 1.10
C GLY A 264 7.36 15.88 1.81
N HIS A 265 6.57 16.83 2.33
CA HIS A 265 5.28 16.54 2.97
C HIS A 265 4.28 16.01 1.95
N MET A 266 3.62 14.90 2.28
CA MET A 266 2.53 14.34 1.48
C MET A 266 1.20 14.82 2.06
N PHE A 267 0.39 15.50 1.25
CA PHE A 267 -0.91 16.03 1.67
C PHE A 267 -1.89 14.88 1.95
N THR A 268 -2.58 14.96 3.08
CA THR A 268 -3.52 13.94 3.56
C THR A 268 -4.77 14.58 4.18
N THR A 269 -5.76 13.75 4.53
CA THR A 269 -6.93 14.22 5.30
C THR A 269 -6.50 14.88 6.61
N ASN A 270 -7.21 15.93 7.01
CA ASN A 270 -6.94 16.86 8.12
C ASN A 270 -5.80 17.87 7.89
N ASP A 271 -5.03 17.77 6.81
CA ASP A 271 -4.06 18.81 6.48
C ASP A 271 -4.76 20.12 6.12
N LEU A 272 -4.07 21.23 6.39
CA LEU A 272 -4.56 22.56 6.09
C LEU A 272 -4.22 22.93 4.64
N GLY A 273 -5.22 23.40 3.91
CA GLY A 273 -5.06 23.92 2.57
C GLY A 273 -4.09 25.10 2.53
N THR A 274 -3.45 25.25 1.38
CA THR A 274 -2.47 26.32 1.12
C THR A 274 -3.06 27.41 0.25
N GLY A 275 -2.40 28.57 0.18
CA GLY A 275 -2.80 29.64 -0.73
C GLY A 275 -2.78 29.23 -2.21
N SER A 276 -1.87 28.35 -2.61
CA SER A 276 -1.78 27.86 -3.99
C SER A 276 -2.89 26.88 -4.37
N MET A 277 -3.58 26.31 -3.38
CA MET A 277 -4.78 25.50 -3.58
C MET A 277 -6.06 26.35 -3.59
N GLY A 278 -6.00 27.60 -3.13
CA GLY A 278 -7.19 28.45 -2.94
C GLY A 278 -7.93 28.24 -1.61
N TYR A 279 -7.45 27.34 -0.74
CA TYR A 279 -8.12 26.93 0.49
C TYR A 279 -7.29 27.20 1.75
N MET A 280 -6.55 28.30 1.76
CA MET A 280 -5.61 28.66 2.84
C MET A 280 -6.22 28.47 4.24
N GLY A 281 -5.62 27.58 5.02
CA GLY A 281 -5.99 27.32 6.41
C GLY A 281 -7.27 26.51 6.62
N GLN A 282 -7.92 26.03 5.55
CA GLN A 282 -9.07 25.13 5.68
C GLN A 282 -8.61 23.68 5.79
N PRO A 283 -9.12 22.90 6.74
CA PRO A 283 -8.82 21.47 6.80
C PRO A 283 -9.48 20.72 5.64
N TYR A 284 -8.76 19.75 5.10
CA TYR A 284 -9.25 18.84 4.06
C TYR A 284 -9.86 17.57 4.66
N TYR A 285 -10.95 17.05 4.09
CA TYR A 285 -11.58 15.82 4.57
C TYR A 285 -11.94 14.88 3.44
N LEU A 286 -11.67 13.58 3.66
CA LEU A 286 -12.02 12.49 2.77
C LEU A 286 -13.15 11.66 3.40
N ASP A 287 -14.18 11.34 2.63
CA ASP A 287 -15.22 10.41 3.05
C ASP A 287 -14.85 8.93 2.75
N LYS A 288 -15.67 8.01 3.24
CA LYS A 288 -15.46 6.57 3.03
C LYS A 288 -15.71 6.09 1.59
N TYR A 289 -16.28 6.93 0.74
CA TYR A 289 -16.58 6.65 -0.67
C TYR A 289 -15.47 7.19 -1.60
N GLY A 290 -14.43 7.81 -1.03
CA GLY A 290 -13.31 8.37 -1.80
C GLY A 290 -13.58 9.78 -2.32
N GLU A 291 -14.56 10.49 -1.76
CA GLU A 291 -14.82 11.88 -2.10
C GLU A 291 -14.13 12.82 -1.11
N GLY A 292 -13.32 13.75 -1.63
CA GLY A 292 -12.49 14.63 -0.82
C GLY A 292 -12.73 16.10 -1.14
N HIS A 293 -13.00 16.88 -0.10
CA HIS A 293 -13.25 18.33 -0.21
C HIS A 293 -12.68 19.07 1.01
N PHE A 294 -12.48 20.37 0.87
CA PHE A 294 -12.16 21.23 2.00
C PHE A 294 -13.38 21.47 2.89
N LYS A 295 -13.13 21.88 4.14
CA LYS A 295 -14.19 22.07 5.14
C LYS A 295 -15.37 22.89 4.63
N ASN A 296 -15.13 24.05 4.00
CA ASN A 296 -16.22 24.93 3.60
C ASN A 296 -17.03 24.32 2.45
N ASP A 297 -16.39 23.67 1.49
CA ASP A 297 -17.07 22.93 0.42
C ASP A 297 -17.95 21.81 1.00
N TRP A 298 -17.46 21.07 1.99
CA TRP A 298 -18.29 20.09 2.71
C TRP A 298 -19.50 20.72 3.41
N LEU A 299 -19.35 21.92 3.97
CA LEU A 299 -20.47 22.65 4.58
C LEU A 299 -21.48 23.12 3.52
N GLU A 300 -21.03 23.56 2.34
CA GLU A 300 -21.90 23.93 1.23
C GLU A 300 -22.71 22.72 0.72
N ILE A 301 -22.05 21.56 0.56
CA ILE A 301 -22.72 20.29 0.22
C ILE A 301 -23.72 19.93 1.31
N GLN A 302 -23.32 19.98 2.59
CA GLN A 302 -24.18 19.65 3.72
C GLN A 302 -25.45 20.52 3.75
N ASP A 303 -25.30 21.84 3.62
CA ASP A 303 -26.40 22.79 3.62
C ASP A 303 -27.37 22.55 2.45
N TYR A 304 -26.83 22.31 1.26
CA TYR A 304 -27.64 21.96 0.08
C TYR A 304 -28.44 20.68 0.33
N TYR A 305 -27.79 19.63 0.83
CA TYR A 305 -28.42 18.34 1.05
C TYR A 305 -29.55 18.43 2.08
N PHE A 306 -29.33 19.14 3.21
CA PHE A 306 -30.38 19.33 4.21
C PHE A 306 -31.58 20.09 3.64
N LYS A 307 -31.30 21.18 2.89
CA LYS A 307 -32.34 21.99 2.26
C LYS A 307 -33.19 21.19 1.27
N GLU A 308 -32.58 20.33 0.47
CA GLU A 308 -33.32 19.50 -0.49
C GLU A 308 -34.05 18.35 0.18
N ALA A 309 -33.43 17.67 1.15
CA ALA A 309 -34.03 16.56 1.88
C ALA A 309 -35.28 16.99 2.68
N GLN A 310 -35.31 18.22 3.18
CA GLN A 310 -36.51 18.80 3.84
C GLN A 310 -37.74 18.88 2.92
N LYS A 311 -37.59 18.83 1.60
CA LYS A 311 -38.71 18.86 0.65
C LYS A 311 -39.38 17.50 0.47
N ILE A 312 -38.75 16.42 0.93
CA ILE A 312 -39.28 15.05 0.84
C ILE A 312 -40.43 14.91 1.82
N LYS A 313 -41.61 14.54 1.31
CA LYS A 313 -42.80 14.29 2.13
C LYS A 313 -42.78 12.85 2.64
N ASN A 314 -43.00 12.68 3.94
CA ASN A 314 -43.10 11.37 4.61
C ASN A 314 -41.88 10.46 4.34
N PRO A 315 -40.64 10.90 4.65
CA PRO A 315 -39.50 10.02 4.52
C PRO A 315 -39.61 8.80 5.44
N GLU A 316 -39.07 7.68 4.98
CA GLU A 316 -39.06 6.42 5.73
C GLU A 316 -37.84 6.36 6.66
N GLU A 317 -37.98 5.68 7.80
CA GLU A 317 -36.86 5.43 8.71
C GLU A 317 -35.74 4.65 7.99
N GLY A 318 -34.51 5.14 8.09
CA GLY A 318 -33.35 4.65 7.35
C GLY A 318 -33.24 5.13 5.90
N GLN A 319 -34.20 5.93 5.40
CA GLN A 319 -34.14 6.47 4.04
C GLN A 319 -32.90 7.34 3.85
N LEU A 320 -32.17 7.13 2.76
CA LEU A 320 -31.02 7.95 2.39
C LEU A 320 -31.43 9.08 1.43
N PHE A 321 -30.79 10.25 1.60
CA PHE A 321 -30.77 11.30 0.58
C PHE A 321 -29.32 11.51 0.13
N GLY A 322 -29.06 11.08 -1.12
CA GLY A 322 -27.70 10.89 -1.61
C GLY A 322 -26.87 9.97 -0.71
N LYS A 323 -25.59 10.28 -0.52
CA LYS A 323 -24.65 9.44 0.25
C LYS A 323 -24.54 9.81 1.73
N TRP A 324 -24.92 11.04 2.07
CA TRP A 324 -24.52 11.70 3.32
C TRP A 324 -25.67 12.12 4.22
N LEU A 325 -26.93 11.94 3.81
CA LEU A 325 -28.07 12.12 4.71
C LEU A 325 -28.85 10.83 4.89
N MET A 326 -29.27 10.59 6.13
CA MET A 326 -30.16 9.49 6.50
C MET A 326 -31.29 10.04 7.37
N TYR A 327 -32.52 9.67 7.06
CA TYR A 327 -33.67 9.94 7.93
C TYR A 327 -33.69 8.92 9.05
N ASP A 328 -33.60 9.38 10.29
CA ASP A 328 -33.64 8.54 11.49
C ASP A 328 -34.30 9.32 12.64
N GLY A 329 -35.10 8.67 13.46
CA GLY A 329 -35.70 9.28 14.65
C GLY A 329 -36.55 10.52 14.36
N GLY A 330 -37.21 10.56 13.20
CA GLY A 330 -38.06 11.68 12.78
C GLY A 330 -37.32 12.88 12.17
N MET A 331 -36.01 12.81 11.94
CA MET A 331 -35.25 13.91 11.33
C MET A 331 -34.13 13.42 10.39
N TRP A 332 -33.63 14.32 9.54
CA TRP A 332 -32.47 14.04 8.70
C TRP A 332 -31.18 14.20 9.51
N HIS A 333 -30.25 13.27 9.36
CA HIS A 333 -28.95 13.26 10.01
C HIS A 333 -27.81 13.21 8.99
N TRP A 334 -26.82 14.10 9.18
CA TRP A 334 -25.60 14.11 8.38
C TRP A 334 -24.66 12.97 8.76
N ARG A 335 -24.16 12.29 7.73
CA ARG A 335 -23.27 11.13 7.77
C ARG A 335 -21.99 11.35 6.95
N GLY A 336 -21.84 12.51 6.31
CA GLY A 336 -20.62 12.89 5.59
C GLY A 336 -19.53 13.45 6.52
N PRO A 337 -18.40 13.88 5.93
CA PRO A 337 -17.36 14.58 6.66
C PRO A 337 -17.84 15.94 7.18
N VAL A 338 -17.14 16.46 8.19
CA VAL A 338 -17.51 17.67 8.95
C VAL A 338 -18.82 17.48 9.74
N ARG A 339 -18.77 17.71 11.06
CA ARG A 339 -19.91 17.63 11.97
C ARG A 339 -20.11 18.92 12.72
#